data_AF-A0A426D3S5-F1
#
_entry.id   AF-A0A426D3S5-F1
#
_cell.length_a   1.000
_cell.length_b   1.000
_cell.length_c   1.000
_cell.angle_alpha   90.00
_cell.angle_beta   90.00
_cell.angle_gamma   90.00
#
_symmetry.space_group_name_H-M   'P 1'
#
loop_
_entity.id
_entity.type
_entity.pdbx_description
1 polymer ?
#
loop_
_entity_poly.entity_id
_entity_poly.type
_entity_poly.pdbx_seq_one_letter_code
_entity_poly.pdbx_strand_id
1 'polypeptide(L)'
;MKEKVDVEALHAFYRGISELIGVEGMLKVFEQYRGMQITIPIHLYDRDLAANHVVQQYDGHNSYDLANKYGYSQRWVVKIIKDSQQKNS
;
A
#
# COMPACT_ATOMS: atom_id res chain seq x y z
N MET A 1 19.55 -22.01 -12.85
CA MET A 1 20.62 -21.91 -11.84
C MET A 1 20.00 -21.41 -10.55
N LYS A 2 19.82 -22.27 -9.53
CA LYS A 2 19.65 -21.77 -8.15
C LYS A 2 21.05 -21.55 -7.60
N GLU A 3 21.70 -20.46 -8.01
CA GLU A 3 22.90 -20.02 -7.30
C GLU A 3 22.49 -19.80 -5.85
N LYS A 4 23.23 -20.43 -4.92
CA LYS A 4 23.08 -20.14 -3.50
C LYS A 4 23.58 -18.71 -3.31
N VAL A 5 22.65 -17.77 -3.16
CA VAL A 5 22.97 -16.39 -2.80
C VAL A 5 23.82 -16.42 -1.54
N ASP A 6 24.98 -15.79 -1.58
CA ASP A 6 25.79 -15.57 -0.39
C ASP A 6 25.15 -14.48 0.46
N VAL A 7 24.33 -14.91 1.43
CA VAL A 7 23.58 -14.02 2.31
C VAL A 7 24.51 -13.20 3.21
N GLU A 8 25.67 -13.75 3.58
CA GLU A 8 26.63 -13.09 4.46
C GLU A 8 27.37 -11.93 3.77
N ALA A 9 27.41 -11.95 2.43
CA ALA A 9 27.97 -10.86 1.62
C ALA A 9 26.91 -9.86 1.11
N LEU A 10 25.61 -10.06 1.41
CA LEU A 10 24.58 -9.12 0.97
C LEU A 10 24.75 -7.74 1.63
N HIS A 11 24.55 -6.69 0.83
CA HIS A 11 24.39 -5.34 1.33
C HIS A 11 23.27 -5.29 2.38
N ALA A 12 23.46 -4.53 3.47
CA ALA A 12 22.57 -4.53 4.63
C ALA A 12 21.09 -4.32 4.28
N PHE A 13 20.80 -3.46 3.29
CA PHE A 13 19.45 -3.28 2.74
C PHE A 13 18.83 -4.58 2.20
N TYR A 14 19.54 -5.31 1.35
CA TYR A 14 19.04 -6.57 0.78
C TYR A 14 19.03 -7.70 1.80
N ARG A 15 19.92 -7.67 2.80
CA ARG A 15 19.83 -8.59 3.95
C ARG A 15 18.52 -8.38 4.70
N GLY A 16 18.18 -7.14 5.04
CA GLY A 16 16.91 -6.83 5.70
C GLY A 16 15.68 -7.24 4.88
N ILE A 17 15.71 -7.03 3.55
CA ILE A 17 14.63 -7.53 2.67
C ILE A 17 14.58 -9.07 2.68
N SER A 18 15.72 -9.74 2.62
CA SER A 18 15.76 -11.21 2.64
C SER A 18 15.26 -11.81 3.96
N GLU A 19 15.48 -11.13 5.08
CA GLU A 19 14.92 -11.51 6.39
C GLU A 19 13.40 -11.28 6.44
N LEU A 20 12.91 -10.22 5.78
CA LEU A 20 11.48 -9.88 5.75
C LEU A 20 10.64 -10.79 4.83
N ILE A 21 11.12 -11.07 3.61
CA ILE A 21 10.35 -11.77 2.56
C ILE A 21 11.06 -12.98 1.94
N GLY A 22 12.18 -13.42 2.52
CA GLY A 22 13.00 -14.51 2.00
C GLY A 22 13.89 -14.12 0.83
N VAL A 23 14.88 -14.96 0.53
CA VAL A 23 15.86 -14.73 -0.56
C VAL A 23 15.19 -14.64 -1.93
N GLU A 24 14.24 -15.54 -2.24
CA GLU A 24 13.55 -15.52 -3.53
C GLU A 24 12.70 -14.24 -3.72
N GLY A 25 12.06 -13.74 -2.65
CA GLY A 25 11.33 -12.48 -2.68
C GLY A 25 12.25 -11.27 -2.85
N MET A 26 13.37 -11.26 -2.11
CA MET A 26 14.41 -10.23 -2.22
C MET A 26 14.98 -10.13 -3.64
N LEU A 27 15.27 -11.28 -4.28
CA LEU A 27 15.80 -11.30 -5.65
C LEU A 27 14.81 -10.68 -6.65
N LYS A 28 13.50 -10.92 -6.52
CA LYS A 28 12.49 -10.26 -7.36
C LYS A 28 12.54 -8.74 -7.18
N VAL A 29 12.68 -8.25 -5.95
CA VAL A 29 12.82 -6.80 -5.70
C VAL A 29 14.09 -6.26 -6.35
N PHE A 30 15.23 -6.95 -6.18
CA PHE A 30 16.49 -6.54 -6.81
C PHE A 30 16.38 -6.48 -8.34
N GLU A 31 15.87 -7.53 -8.98
CA GLU A 31 15.73 -7.59 -10.43
C GLU A 31 14.83 -6.48 -10.99
N GLN A 32 13.71 -6.19 -10.33
CA GLN A 32 12.75 -5.21 -10.81
C GLN A 32 13.19 -3.76 -10.57
N TYR A 33 13.90 -3.49 -9.46
CA TYR A 33 14.05 -2.12 -8.96
C TYR A 33 15.49 -1.63 -8.82
N ARG A 34 16.51 -2.47 -9.05
CA ARG A 34 17.92 -2.05 -8.93
C ARG A 34 18.23 -0.84 -9.84
N GLY A 35 18.91 0.15 -9.27
CA GLY A 35 19.28 1.40 -9.97
C GLY A 35 18.19 2.48 -9.99
N MET A 36 16.97 2.19 -9.53
CA MET A 36 15.89 3.18 -9.43
C MET A 36 15.97 3.96 -8.11
N GLN A 37 15.57 5.22 -8.13
CA GLN A 37 15.23 5.96 -6.90
C GLN A 37 13.75 5.74 -6.61
N ILE A 38 13.44 5.07 -5.48
CA ILE A 38 12.07 4.70 -5.11
C ILE A 38 11.72 5.34 -3.79
N THR A 39 10.52 5.94 -3.72
CA THR A 39 9.90 6.39 -2.47
C THR A 39 8.74 5.46 -2.15
N ILE A 40 8.73 4.90 -0.94
CA ILE A 40 7.66 4.00 -0.51
C ILE A 40 6.46 4.85 -0.05
N PRO A 41 5.26 4.64 -0.63
CA PRO A 41 4.06 5.37 -0.20
C PRO A 41 3.69 5.10 1.26
N ILE A 42 3.20 6.12 1.96
CA ILE A 42 2.69 6.01 3.34
C ILE A 42 1.34 5.30 3.38
N HIS A 43 0.50 5.54 2.37
CA HIS A 43 -0.81 4.90 2.25
C HIS A 43 -0.71 3.65 1.40
N LEU A 44 -1.23 2.53 1.93
CA LEU A 44 -1.29 1.27 1.20
C LEU A 44 -2.22 1.33 -0.01
N TYR A 45 -3.34 2.04 0.11
CA TYR A 45 -4.34 2.17 -0.94
C TYR A 45 -4.20 3.50 -1.67
N ASP A 46 -4.31 3.46 -2.99
CA ASP A 46 -4.46 4.65 -3.82
C ASP A 46 -5.66 5.48 -3.36
N ARG A 47 -5.51 6.80 -3.35
CA ARG A 47 -6.49 7.73 -2.79
C ARG A 47 -7.80 7.74 -3.58
N ASP A 48 -7.70 7.72 -4.90
CA ASP A 48 -8.87 7.86 -5.78
C ASP A 48 -9.62 6.53 -5.86
N LEU A 49 -8.89 5.42 -5.94
CA LEU A 49 -9.48 4.08 -5.85
C LEU A 49 -10.15 3.86 -4.48
N ALA A 50 -9.49 4.25 -3.39
CA ALA A 50 -10.09 4.17 -2.05
C ALA A 50 -11.35 5.02 -1.95
N ALA A 51 -11.37 6.25 -2.50
CA ALA A 51 -12.54 7.11 -2.49
C ALA A 51 -13.74 6.46 -3.20
N ASN A 52 -13.52 5.86 -4.37
CA ASN A 52 -14.56 5.14 -5.12
C ASN A 52 -15.13 3.99 -4.30
N HIS A 53 -14.26 3.20 -3.66
CA HIS A 53 -14.70 2.08 -2.83
C HIS A 53 -15.41 2.53 -1.54
N VAL A 54 -14.99 3.63 -0.93
CA VAL A 54 -15.67 4.24 0.22
C VAL A 54 -17.12 4.57 -0.13
N VAL A 55 -17.36 5.23 -1.26
CA VAL A 55 -18.72 5.58 -1.69
C VAL A 55 -19.56 4.33 -1.95
N GLN A 56 -18.99 3.31 -2.59
CA GLN A 56 -19.69 2.07 -2.93
C GLN A 56 -20.03 1.21 -1.70
N GLN A 57 -19.20 1.23 -0.66
CA GLN A 57 -19.35 0.38 0.53
C GLN A 57 -20.01 1.11 1.70
N TYR A 58 -20.32 2.39 1.57
CA TYR A 58 -20.94 3.16 2.65
C TYR A 58 -22.38 2.72 2.88
N ASP A 59 -22.71 2.33 4.12
CA ASP A 59 -24.03 1.83 4.52
C ASP A 59 -24.83 2.83 5.37
N GLY A 60 -24.34 4.06 5.50
CA GLY A 60 -24.94 5.11 6.33
C GLY A 60 -24.29 5.25 7.71
N HIS A 61 -23.55 4.25 8.19
CA HIS A 61 -23.06 4.22 9.58
C HIS A 61 -21.60 3.74 9.71
N ASN A 62 -21.04 3.05 8.70
CA ASN A 62 -19.71 2.42 8.74
C ASN A 62 -18.50 3.33 8.39
N SER A 63 -18.63 4.66 8.56
CA SER A 63 -17.55 5.60 8.19
C SER A 63 -16.23 5.39 8.95
N TYR A 64 -16.29 4.91 10.21
CA TYR A 64 -15.11 4.56 11.00
C TYR A 64 -14.39 3.32 10.44
N ASP A 65 -15.15 2.29 10.10
CA ASP A 65 -14.58 1.03 9.60
C ASP A 65 -13.93 1.24 8.23
N LEU A 66 -14.56 2.06 7.37
CA LEU A 66 -13.98 2.45 6.09
C LEU A 66 -12.68 3.26 6.26
N ALA A 67 -12.62 4.16 7.25
CA ALA A 67 -11.41 4.93 7.55
C ALA A 67 -10.25 4.02 7.96
N ASN A 68 -10.51 3.08 8.87
CA ASN A 68 -9.52 2.09 9.31
C ASN A 68 -9.10 1.15 8.18
N LYS A 69 -10.06 0.64 7.40
CA LYS A 69 -9.81 -0.28 6.28
C LYS A 69 -8.90 0.33 5.24
N TYR A 70 -9.15 1.58 4.83
CA TYR A 70 -8.38 2.24 3.77
C TYR A 70 -7.18 3.04 4.29
N GLY A 71 -6.99 3.14 5.61
CA GLY A 71 -5.85 3.85 6.20
C GLY A 71 -5.93 5.37 5.99
N TYR A 72 -7.14 5.94 6.00
CA TYR A 72 -7.38 7.37 5.90
C TYR A 72 -8.14 7.88 7.13
N SER A 73 -8.05 9.18 7.41
CA SER A 73 -8.80 9.77 8.53
C SER A 73 -10.31 9.68 8.34
N GLN A 74 -11.07 9.54 9.43
CA GLN A 74 -12.54 9.64 9.39
C GLN A 74 -13.03 10.93 8.72
N ARG A 75 -12.35 12.05 8.98
CA ARG A 75 -12.68 13.34 8.35
C ARG A 75 -12.60 13.28 6.83
N TRP A 76 -11.61 12.57 6.28
CA TRP A 76 -11.49 12.36 4.85
C TRP A 76 -12.65 11.49 4.32
N VAL A 77 -12.96 10.37 4.97
CA VAL A 77 -14.07 9.48 4.58
C VAL A 77 -15.41 10.23 4.56
N VAL A 78 -15.73 10.98 5.63
CA VAL A 78 -16.95 11.79 5.71
C VAL A 78 -17.01 12.84 4.60
N LYS A 79 -15.87 13.45 4.25
CA LYS A 79 -15.80 14.38 3.12
C LYS A 79 -16.13 13.69 1.79
N ILE A 80 -15.51 12.54 1.50
CA ILE A 80 -15.76 11.77 0.28
C ILE A 80 -17.24 11.41 0.12
N ILE A 81 -17.88 10.95 1.21
CA ILE A 81 -19.31 10.61 1.21
C ILE A 81 -20.16 11.84 0.89
N LYS A 82 -19.92 12.97 1.56
CA LYS A 82 -20.66 14.22 1.33
C LYS A 82 -20.49 14.74 -0.10
N ASP A 83 -19.25 14.75 -0.61
CA ASP A 83 -18.94 15.19 -1.97
C ASP A 83 -19.65 14.31 -3.02
N SER A 84 -19.79 13.00 -2.75
CA SER A 84 -20.51 12.07 -3.63
C SER A 84 -22.02 12.29 -3.63
N GLN A 85 -22.62 12.60 -2.48
CA GLN A 85 -24.06 12.86 -2.36
C GLN A 85 -24.47 14.17 -3.07
N GLN A 86 -23.62 15.19 -3.01
CA GLN A 86 -23.84 16.47 -3.69
C GLN A 86 -23.78 16.37 -5.21
N LYS A 87 -22.97 15.44 -5.75
CA LYS A 87 -22.87 15.22 -7.21
C LYS A 87 -24.08 14.50 -7.79
N ASN A 88 -24.85 13.80 -6.95
CA ASN A 88 -26.05 13.05 -7.36
C ASN A 88 -27.36 13.82 -7.10
N SER A 89 -27.27 15.08 -6.65
CA SER A 89 -28.40 16.01 -6.44
C SER A 89 -28.43 17.06 -7.53
#